data_AF-A0A8X6QT06-F1
#
_entry.id   AF-A0A8X6QT06-F1
#
_cell.length_a   1.000
_cell.length_b   1.000
_cell.length_c   1.000
_cell.angle_alpha   90.00
_cell.angle_beta   90.00
_cell.angle_gamma   90.00
#
_symmetry.space_group_name_H-M   'P 1'
#
loop_
_entity.id
_entity.type
_entity.pdbx_description
1 polymer ?
#
loop_
_entity_poly.entity_id
_entity_poly.type
_entity_poly.pdbx_seq_one_letter_code
_entity_poly.pdbx_strand_id
1 'polypeptide(L)'
;MDRRISKVLRNHAKGCKKVITLLEDAYVFLIAKGERHLTLDHIGSELVIAIDTQVSAGTVSRRLIQAGLCARKTVKYISIQVRYRRDRLYPGKEHIHWNNQQ
;
A
#
# COMPACT_ATOMS: atom_id res chain seq x y z
N MET A 1 21.00 -23.26 37.94
CA MET A 1 20.73 -21.83 38.18
C MET A 1 21.23 -21.07 36.97
N ASP A 2 20.34 -20.63 36.06
CA ASP A 2 20.46 -19.31 35.39
C ASP A 2 19.28 -19.10 34.42
N ARG A 3 18.26 -18.37 34.87
CA ARG A 3 17.21 -17.85 34.00
C ARG A 3 17.80 -16.61 33.33
N ARG A 4 18.11 -16.69 32.03
CA ARG A 4 18.33 -15.51 31.19
C ARG A 4 17.03 -14.72 31.13
N ILE A 5 16.83 -13.80 32.07
CA ILE A 5 15.79 -12.79 32.01
C ILE A 5 16.20 -11.86 30.88
N SER A 6 15.68 -12.09 29.68
CA SER A 6 15.73 -11.12 28.59
C SER A 6 15.01 -9.87 29.10
N LYS A 7 15.79 -8.87 29.50
CA LYS A 7 15.31 -7.56 29.93
C LYS A 7 14.52 -6.96 28.76
N VAL A 8 13.19 -7.00 28.84
CA VAL A 8 12.30 -6.31 27.89
C VAL A 8 12.49 -4.81 28.12
N LEU A 9 13.36 -4.19 27.34
CA LEU A 9 13.46 -2.74 27.29
C LEU A 9 12.18 -2.22 26.63
N ARG A 10 11.26 -1.66 27.43
CA ARG A 10 10.16 -0.86 26.90
C ARG A 10 10.76 0.44 26.39
N ASN A 11 11.16 0.46 25.12
CA ASN A 11 11.49 1.71 24.46
C ASN A 11 10.19 2.52 24.39
N HIS A 12 10.13 3.63 25.13
CA HIS A 12 9.07 4.62 24.94
C HIS A 12 9.21 5.14 23.51
N ALA A 13 8.46 4.54 22.58
CA ALA A 13 8.41 5.00 21.21
C ALA A 13 7.99 6.47 21.24
N LYS A 14 8.79 7.35 20.62
CA LYS A 14 8.37 8.73 20.35
C LYS A 14 6.97 8.64 19.75
N GLY A 15 6.02 9.33 20.36
CA GLY A 15 4.61 9.26 19.95
C GLY A 15 4.47 9.62 18.47
N CYS A 16 3.60 8.91 17.76
CA CYS A 16 3.31 9.26 16.38
C CYS A 16 2.60 10.61 16.31
N LYS A 17 3.01 11.46 15.36
CA LYS A 17 2.40 12.77 15.13
C LYS A 17 0.93 12.56 14.71
N LYS A 18 0.00 13.17 15.45
CA LYS A 18 -1.44 13.10 15.16
C LYS A 18 -1.87 14.11 14.09
N VAL A 19 -1.10 15.18 13.93
CA VAL A 19 -1.39 16.29 13.00
C VAL A 19 -0.34 16.30 11.90
N ILE A 20 -0.78 16.15 10.66
CA ILE A 20 0.07 16.15 9.46
C ILE A 20 0.08 17.58 8.88
N THR A 21 1.23 18.05 8.39
CA THR A 21 1.33 19.35 7.69
C THR A 21 0.79 19.25 6.27
N LEU A 22 0.46 20.39 5.63
CA LEU A 22 -0.06 20.38 4.25
C LEU A 22 0.91 19.74 3.25
N LEU A 23 2.22 19.91 3.45
CA LEU A 23 3.26 19.30 2.61
C LEU A 23 3.28 17.77 2.75
N GLU A 24 3.27 17.29 3.99
CA GLU A 24 3.21 15.85 4.29
C GLU A 24 1.91 15.23 3.71
N ASP A 25 0.77 15.94 3.78
CA ASP A 25 -0.52 15.49 3.24
C ASP A 25 -0.48 15.41 1.70
N ALA A 26 0.11 16.41 1.04
CA ALA A 26 0.32 16.40 -0.40
C ALA A 26 1.22 15.24 -0.85
N TYR A 27 2.27 14.93 -0.08
CA TYR A 27 3.17 13.80 -0.35
C TYR A 27 2.43 12.46 -0.22
N VAL A 28 1.64 12.29 0.84
CA VAL A 28 0.80 11.10 1.03
C VAL A 28 -0.18 10.92 -0.15
N PHE A 29 -0.79 12.01 -0.63
CA PHE A 29 -1.69 11.94 -1.78
C PHE A 29 -0.98 11.64 -3.09
N LEU A 30 0.22 12.17 -3.28
CA LEU A 30 1.04 11.91 -4.46
C LEU A 30 1.37 10.42 -4.56
N ILE A 31 1.90 9.84 -3.48
CA ILE A 31 2.22 8.41 -3.40
C ILE A 31 0.95 7.57 -3.60
N ALA A 32 -0.13 7.88 -2.89
CA ALA A 32 -1.36 7.10 -2.97
C ALA A 32 -1.98 7.13 -4.38
N LYS A 33 -1.83 8.24 -5.12
CA LYS A 33 -2.29 8.36 -6.51
C LYS A 33 -1.42 7.58 -7.49
N GLY A 34 -0.10 7.65 -7.35
CA GLY A 34 0.85 6.97 -8.23
C GLY A 34 0.89 5.46 -7.98
N GLU A 35 1.07 5.08 -6.72
CA GLU A 35 1.34 3.72 -6.30
C GLU A 35 0.15 3.10 -5.57
N ARG A 36 -0.94 2.90 -6.32
CA ARG A 36 -2.23 2.40 -5.81
C ARG A 36 -2.20 1.00 -5.17
N HIS A 37 -1.06 0.33 -5.19
CA HIS A 37 -0.87 -1.02 -4.65
C HIS A 37 -0.19 -1.03 -3.26
N LEU A 38 0.34 0.12 -2.82
CA LEU A 38 1.05 0.22 -1.55
C LEU A 38 0.11 0.09 -0.35
N THR A 39 0.63 -0.54 0.70
CA THR A 39 -0.05 -0.62 1.99
C THR A 39 0.13 0.68 2.77
N LEU A 40 -0.79 0.95 3.70
CA LEU A 40 -0.75 2.15 4.54
C LEU A 40 0.56 2.28 5.33
N ASP A 41 1.09 1.16 5.82
CA ASP A 41 2.37 1.11 6.54
C ASP A 41 3.56 1.45 5.64
N HIS A 42 3.50 1.04 4.36
CA HIS A 42 4.52 1.37 3.38
C HIS A 42 4.53 2.87 3.06
N ILE A 43 3.34 3.48 2.92
CA ILE A 43 3.20 4.94 2.74
C ILE A 43 3.76 5.69 3.96
N GLY A 44 3.45 5.22 5.16
CA GLY A 44 4.01 5.79 6.40
C GLY A 44 5.54 5.66 6.47
N SER A 45 6.09 4.53 6.01
CA SER A 45 7.53 4.29 5.99
C SER A 45 8.24 5.16 4.95
N GLU A 46 7.67 5.33 3.76
CA GLU A 46 8.18 6.27 2.75
C GLU A 46 8.19 7.71 3.26
N LEU A 47 7.14 8.13 3.98
CA LEU A 47 7.08 9.47 4.55
C LEU A 47 8.17 9.71 5.60
N VAL A 48 8.54 8.68 6.38
CA VAL A 48 9.69 8.74 7.28
C VAL A 48 10.99 8.86 6.48
N ILE A 49 11.15 8.11 5.40
CA ILE A 49 12.38 8.17 4.58
C ILE A 49 12.53 9.54 3.91
N ALA A 50 11.44 10.12 3.41
CA ALA A 50 11.48 11.37 2.65
C ALA A 50 11.52 12.64 3.53
N ILE A 51 10.78 12.65 4.66
CA ILE A 51 10.53 13.86 5.47
C ILE A 51 10.86 13.64 6.95
N ASP A 52 11.44 12.49 7.33
CA ASP A 52 11.74 12.11 8.72
C ASP A 52 10.54 12.22 9.68
N THR A 53 9.32 12.09 9.12
CA THR A 53 8.09 12.28 9.88
C THR A 53 7.42 10.95 10.12
N GLN A 54 7.41 10.51 11.39
CA GLN A 54 6.72 9.30 11.80
C GLN A 54 5.22 9.54 11.97
N VAL A 55 4.45 8.94 11.07
CA VAL A 55 2.98 9.03 11.05
C VAL A 55 2.40 7.64 11.21
N SER A 56 1.36 7.52 12.03
CA SER A 56 0.67 6.24 12.20
C SER A 56 -0.19 5.90 10.98
N ALA A 57 -0.30 4.61 10.65
CA ALA A 57 -1.16 4.13 9.57
C ALA A 57 -2.62 4.58 9.72
N GLY A 58 -3.13 4.70 10.96
CA GLY A 58 -4.47 5.23 11.23
C GLY A 58 -4.64 6.72 10.88
N THR A 59 -3.57 7.50 10.91
CA THR A 59 -3.62 8.92 10.50
C THR A 59 -3.56 9.03 8.97
N VAL A 60 -2.70 8.25 8.32
CA VAL A 60 -2.64 8.13 6.84
C VAL A 60 -3.99 7.65 6.29
N SER A 61 -4.56 6.60 6.88
CA SER A 61 -5.87 6.08 6.52
C SER A 61 -6.96 7.16 6.58
N ARG A 62 -7.05 7.89 7.70
CA ARG A 62 -8.02 8.97 7.85
C ARG A 62 -7.86 10.05 6.78
N ARG A 63 -6.62 10.47 6.47
CA ARG A 63 -6.36 11.47 5.43
C ARG A 63 -6.77 10.99 4.05
N LEU A 64 -6.44 9.74 3.71
CA LEU A 64 -6.87 9.15 2.44
C LEU A 64 -8.40 9.01 2.34
N ILE A 65 -9.09 8.68 3.44
CA ILE A 65 -10.57 8.64 3.47
C ILE A 65 -11.12 10.04 3.23
N GLN A 66 -10.59 11.04 3.93
CA GLN A 66 -11.02 12.42 3.81
C GLN A 66 -10.83 12.98 2.40
N ALA A 67 -9.77 12.55 1.71
CA ALA A 67 -9.49 12.90 0.32
C ALA A 67 -10.20 12.00 -0.71
N GLY A 68 -10.95 10.98 -0.28
CA GLY A 68 -11.63 10.03 -1.17
C GLY A 68 -10.70 9.07 -1.94
N LEU A 69 -9.47 8.89 -1.48
CA LEU A 69 -8.44 8.11 -2.17
C LEU A 69 -8.43 6.62 -1.78
N CYS A 70 -8.99 6.24 -0.64
CA CYS A 70 -9.08 4.84 -0.21
C CYS A 70 -10.49 4.27 -0.44
N ALA A 71 -10.69 3.72 -1.63
CA ALA A 71 -11.90 2.97 -1.98
C ALA A 71 -11.62 1.56 -2.54
N ARG A 72 -10.35 1.12 -2.62
CA ARG A 72 -10.01 -0.20 -3.18
C ARG A 72 -9.41 -1.16 -2.17
N LYS A 73 -10.04 -2.32 -2.09
CA LYS A 73 -9.45 -3.57 -1.62
C LYS A 73 -8.45 -4.01 -2.70
N THR A 74 -7.18 -4.17 -2.36
CA THR A 74 -6.20 -4.74 -3.29
C THR A 74 -6.70 -6.12 -3.69
N VAL A 75 -6.98 -6.31 -4.99
CA VAL A 75 -7.20 -7.66 -5.53
C VAL A 75 -5.89 -8.39 -5.31
N LYS A 76 -5.91 -9.55 -4.63
CA LYS A 76 -4.72 -10.40 -4.48
C LYS A 76 -4.19 -10.73 -5.88
N TYR A 77 -3.20 -9.96 -6.33
CA TYR A 77 -2.61 -10.15 -7.63
C TYR A 77 -1.62 -11.31 -7.50
N ILE A 78 -1.97 -12.47 -8.05
CA ILE A 78 -1.00 -13.53 -8.27
C ILE A 78 0.04 -12.94 -9.22
N SER A 79 1.32 -12.95 -8.84
CA SER A 79 2.40 -12.46 -9.70
C SER A 79 2.49 -13.34 -10.94
N ILE A 80 1.81 -12.92 -12.01
CA ILE A 80 1.91 -13.55 -13.33
C ILE A 80 3.23 -13.06 -13.92
N GLN A 81 4.20 -13.97 -14.05
CA GLN A 81 5.45 -13.65 -14.73
C GLN A 81 5.15 -13.14 -16.14
N VAL A 82 5.93 -12.15 -16.57
CA VAL A 82 5.71 -11.43 -17.84
C VAL A 82 5.57 -12.39 -19.03
N ARG A 83 6.31 -13.52 -19.00
CA ARG A 83 6.24 -14.58 -20.01
C ARG A 83 4.84 -15.18 -20.19
N TYR A 84 4.13 -15.43 -19.10
CA TYR A 84 2.81 -16.08 -19.10
C TYR A 84 1.65 -15.12 -19.35
N ARG A 85 1.90 -13.80 -19.42
CA ARG A 85 0.81 -12.83 -19.68
C ARG A 85 0.21 -12.99 -21.07
N ARG A 86 1.03 -13.35 -22.08
CA ARG A 86 0.60 -13.50 -23.48
C ARG A 86 -0.24 -14.76 -23.66
N ASP A 87 0.21 -15.87 -23.08
CA ASP A 87 -0.48 -17.16 -23.15
C ASP A 87 -1.88 -17.09 -22.53
N ARG A 88 -2.07 -16.28 -21.48
CA ARG A 88 -3.39 -16.05 -20.87
C ARG A 88 -4.35 -15.24 -21.75
N LEU A 89 -3.82 -14.39 -22.63
CA LEU A 89 -4.61 -13.54 -23.52
C LEU A 89 -4.91 -14.23 -24.85
N TYR A 90 -4.12 -15.24 -25.22
CA TYR A 90 -4.20 -15.91 -26.50
C TYR A 90 -5.55 -16.63 -26.73
N PRO A 91 -6.11 -17.41 -25.77
CA PRO A 91 -7.42 -18.02 -25.94
C PRO A 91 -8.53 -16.99 -26.18
N GLY A 92 -8.48 -15.86 -25.45
CA GLY A 92 -9.46 -14.78 -25.62
C GLY A 92 -9.42 -14.15 -27.01
N LYS A 93 -8.29 -14.18 -27.73
CA LYS A 93 -8.18 -13.66 -29.10
C LYS A 93 -8.73 -14.62 -30.15
N GLU A 94 -8.52 -15.92 -29.95
CA GLU A 94 -9.04 -16.96 -30.84
C GLU A 94 -10.57 -16.99 -30.83
N HIS A 95 -11.18 -16.77 -29.66
CA HIS A 95 -12.64 -16.83 -29.50
C HIS A 95 -13.41 -15.55 -29.89
N ILE A 96 -12.75 -14.43 -30.22
CA ILE A 96 -13.44 -13.19 -30.69
C ILE A 96 -14.17 -13.42 -32.02
N HIS A 97 -13.70 -14.38 -32.82
CA HIS A 97 -14.23 -14.68 -34.15
C HIS A 97 -15.21 -15.86 -34.14
N TRP A 98 -15.51 -16.42 -32.96
CA TRP A 98 -16.55 -17.42 -32.85
C TRP A 98 -17.90 -16.72 -32.98
N ASN A 99 -18.43 -16.73 -34.20
CA ASN A 99 -19.81 -16.36 -34.46
C ASN A 99 -20.73 -17.52 -34.02
N ASN A 100 -21.63 -17.27 -33.08
CA ASN A 100 -22.72 -18.20 -32.73
C ASN A 100 -23.84 -18.08 -33.77
N GLN A 101 -23.53 -18.30 -35.05
CA GLN A 101 -24.54 -18.45 -36.09
C GLN A 101 -25.14 -19.85 -35.97
N GLN A 102 -26.17 -19.96 -35.14
CA GLN A 102 -27.20 -20.98 -35.20
C GLN A 102 -28.29 -20.56 -36.18
#